data_AF-A0A2M6WQE3-F1
#
_entry.id   AF-A0A2M6WQE3-F1
#
_cell.length_a   1.000
_cell.length_b   1.000
_cell.length_c   1.000
_cell.angle_alpha   90.00
_cell.angle_beta   90.00
_cell.angle_gamma   90.00
#
_symmetry.space_group_name_H-M   'P 1'
#
loop_
_entity.id
_entity.type
_entity.pdbx_description
1 polymer ?
#
loop_
_entity_poly.entity_id
_entity_poly.type
_entity_poly.pdbx_seq_one_letter_code
_entity_poly.pdbx_strand_id
1 'polypeptide(L)'
;MKIYVKFPGVQRYFASDLKEIESREDSRAILAELVGEAFCKVLARKKIETSGTFGGQEGQIDAFNSEVNNMQRKYLDRIHELILNWRGFK
;
A
#
# COMPACT_ATOMS: atom_id res chain seq x y z
N MET A 1 -5.48 5.74 -10.89
CA MET A 1 -4.61 4.56 -10.76
C MET A 1 -5.46 3.32 -11.05
N LYS A 2 -5.22 2.61 -12.17
CA LYS A 2 -5.94 1.36 -12.47
C LYS A 2 -5.13 0.20 -11.91
N ILE A 3 -5.60 -0.42 -10.84
CA ILE A 3 -4.98 -1.62 -10.27
C ILE A 3 -5.27 -2.79 -11.23
N TYR A 4 -4.24 -3.47 -11.69
CA TYR A 4 -4.36 -4.57 -12.65
C TYR A 4 -4.65 -5.88 -11.91
N VAL A 5 -5.93 -6.22 -11.76
CA VAL A 5 -6.41 -7.36 -10.94
C VAL A 5 -6.42 -8.71 -11.65
N LYS A 6 -5.96 -8.79 -12.91
CA LYS A 6 -6.01 -10.03 -13.73
C LYS A 6 -4.82 -10.99 -13.51
N PHE A 7 -4.07 -10.85 -12.42
CA PHE A 7 -2.97 -11.78 -12.13
C PHE A 7 -3.52 -13.07 -11.52
N PRO A 8 -3.10 -14.27 -11.94
CA PRO A 8 -3.67 -15.54 -11.44
C PRO A 8 -3.56 -15.72 -9.92
N GLY A 9 -2.46 -15.25 -9.32
CA GLY A 9 -2.29 -15.25 -7.86
C GLY A 9 -3.21 -14.24 -7.15
N VAL A 10 -3.57 -13.15 -7.83
CA VAL A 10 -4.46 -12.09 -7.33
C VAL A 10 -5.93 -12.54 -7.42
N GLN A 11 -6.30 -13.27 -8.47
CA GLN A 11 -7.65 -13.83 -8.60
C GLN A 11 -8.04 -14.80 -7.48
N ARG A 12 -7.08 -15.46 -6.84
CA ARG A 12 -7.32 -16.31 -5.66
C ARG A 12 -7.82 -15.51 -4.46
N TYR A 13 -7.45 -14.23 -4.37
CA TYR A 13 -7.96 -13.28 -3.36
C TYR A 13 -9.20 -12.52 -3.84
N PHE A 14 -9.80 -12.89 -4.97
CA PHE A 14 -11.05 -12.30 -5.48
C PHE A 14 -12.06 -13.37 -5.87
N ALA A 15 -11.82 -14.63 -5.48
CA ALA A 15 -12.81 -15.68 -5.60
C ALA A 15 -14.04 -15.34 -4.75
N SER A 16 -15.20 -15.80 -5.20
CA SER A 16 -16.56 -15.59 -4.66
C SER A 16 -16.74 -15.80 -3.14
N ASP A 17 -15.74 -16.38 -2.51
CA ASP A 17 -15.61 -16.85 -1.15
C ASP A 17 -15.19 -15.73 -0.18
N LEU A 18 -14.79 -14.56 -0.70
CA LEU A 18 -14.41 -13.40 0.12
C LEU A 18 -15.54 -12.41 0.41
N LYS A 19 -16.78 -12.71 -0.01
CA LYS A 19 -17.96 -11.87 0.30
C LYS A 19 -18.18 -11.67 1.80
N GLU A 20 -17.82 -12.64 2.63
CA GLU A 20 -17.87 -12.51 4.09
C GLU A 20 -16.77 -11.60 4.67
N ILE A 21 -15.66 -11.45 3.95
CA ILE A 21 -14.56 -10.55 4.33
C ILE A 21 -14.91 -9.13 3.86
N GLU A 22 -15.39 -8.96 2.63
CA GLU A 22 -15.84 -7.65 2.12
C GLU A 22 -16.94 -6.99 2.97
N SER A 23 -17.76 -7.77 3.66
CA SER A 23 -18.85 -7.28 4.52
C SER A 23 -18.41 -6.89 5.94
N ARG A 24 -17.17 -7.20 6.34
CA ARG A 24 -16.65 -6.85 7.67
C ARG A 24 -15.90 -5.52 7.63
N GLU A 25 -16.18 -4.67 8.63
CA GLU A 25 -15.53 -3.36 8.75
C GLU A 25 -14.00 -3.46 8.86
N ASP A 26 -13.49 -4.53 9.48
CA ASP A 26 -12.04 -4.79 9.62
C ASP A 26 -11.33 -5.00 8.27
N SER A 27 -12.04 -5.47 7.26
CA SER A 27 -11.45 -5.82 5.97
C SER A 27 -11.11 -4.59 5.13
N ARG A 28 -11.84 -3.49 5.34
CA ARG A 28 -11.48 -2.18 4.75
C ARG A 28 -10.23 -1.61 5.40
N ALA A 29 -10.10 -1.75 6.72
CA ALA A 29 -8.89 -1.33 7.43
C ALA A 29 -7.68 -2.14 6.97
N ILE A 30 -7.80 -3.47 6.87
CA ILE A 30 -6.73 -4.35 6.37
C ILE A 30 -6.34 -3.99 4.92
N LEU A 31 -7.33 -3.74 4.06
CA LEU A 31 -7.06 -3.29 2.69
C LEU A 31 -6.30 -1.95 2.68
N ALA A 32 -6.69 -1.02 3.55
CA ALA A 32 -6.02 0.27 3.66
C ALA A 32 -4.58 0.15 4.14
N GLU A 33 -4.30 -0.71 5.10
CA GLU A 33 -2.94 -1.00 5.56
C GLU A 33 -2.10 -1.65 4.46
N LEU A 34 -2.63 -2.66 3.74
CA LEU A 34 -1.91 -3.32 2.65
C LEU A 34 -1.59 -2.36 1.49
N VAL A 35 -2.58 -1.56 1.09
CA VAL A 35 -2.40 -0.55 0.04
C VAL A 35 -1.42 0.53 0.49
N GLY A 36 -1.58 1.03 1.72
CA GLY A 36 -0.72 2.03 2.34
C GLY A 36 0.74 1.58 2.38
N GLU A 37 0.99 0.38 2.86
CA GLU A 37 2.31 -0.22 2.95
C GLU A 37 2.98 -0.36 1.58
N ALA A 38 2.28 -0.97 0.61
CA ALA A 38 2.82 -1.16 -0.73
C ALA A 38 3.08 0.19 -1.44
N PHE A 39 2.14 1.13 -1.34
CA PHE A 39 2.27 2.45 -1.95
C PHE A 39 3.43 3.26 -1.37
N CYS A 40 3.54 3.30 -0.04
CA CYS A 40 4.58 4.06 0.65
C CYS A 40 5.98 3.51 0.37
N LYS A 41 6.14 2.18 0.31
CA LYS A 41 7.40 1.53 -0.07
C LYS A 41 7.87 1.88 -1.48
N VAL A 42 6.94 1.93 -2.44
CA VAL A 42 7.26 2.32 -3.83
C VAL A 42 7.71 3.79 -3.89
N LEU A 43 7.00 4.70 -3.20
CA LEU A 43 7.37 6.11 -3.18
C LEU A 43 8.70 6.37 -2.48
N ALA A 44 8.95 5.71 -1.34
CA ALA A 44 10.21 5.80 -0.61
C ALA A 44 11.39 5.35 -1.49
N ARG A 45 11.25 4.20 -2.16
CA ARG A 45 12.26 3.69 -3.10
C ARG A 45 12.52 4.68 -4.23
N LYS A 46 11.47 5.13 -4.91
CA LYS A 46 11.61 6.09 -6.03
C LYS A 46 12.29 7.39 -5.59
N LYS A 47 11.98 7.89 -4.39
CA LYS A 47 12.59 9.11 -3.85
C LYS A 47 14.09 8.92 -3.64
N ILE A 48 14.50 7.83 -3.00
CA ILE A 48 15.92 7.50 -2.76
C ILE A 48 16.69 7.33 -4.08
N GLU A 49 16.11 6.60 -5.03
CA GLU A 49 16.69 6.40 -6.37
C GLU A 49 16.89 7.75 -7.11
N THR A 50 15.94 8.68 -6.96
CA THR A 50 15.99 9.98 -7.65
C THR A 50 16.90 10.98 -6.93
N SER A 51 17.04 10.91 -5.60
CA SER A 51 17.86 11.84 -4.83
C SER A 51 19.35 11.48 -4.82
N GLY A 52 19.74 10.34 -5.41
CA GLY A 52 21.13 9.88 -5.48
C GLY A 52 21.76 9.61 -4.11
N THR A 53 20.95 9.55 -3.05
CA THR A 53 21.41 9.49 -1.67
C THR A 53 21.65 8.04 -1.28
N PHE A 54 22.76 7.48 -1.74
CA PHE A 54 23.25 6.19 -1.24
C PHE A 54 24.41 6.44 -0.28
N GLY A 55 24.09 6.48 1.02
CA GLY A 55 25.09 6.11 2.03
C GLY A 55 25.54 4.66 1.82
N GLY A 56 26.68 4.28 2.39
CA GLY A 56 27.20 2.90 2.32
C GLY A 56 26.14 1.85 2.70
N GLN A 57 26.35 0.58 2.32
CA GLN A 57 25.35 -0.50 2.38
C GLN A 57 24.58 -0.59 3.72
N GLU A 58 25.23 -0.34 4.85
CA GLU A 58 24.58 -0.38 6.18
C GLU A 58 23.53 0.74 6.36
N GLY A 59 23.76 1.93 5.81
CA GLY A 59 22.83 3.08 5.94
C GLY A 59 21.63 3.03 4.99
N GLN A 60 21.61 2.11 4.02
CA GLN A 60 20.56 2.05 3.01
C GLN A 60 19.24 1.52 3.57
N ILE A 61 19.30 0.55 4.48
CA ILE A 61 18.11 -0.02 5.13
C ILE A 61 17.46 1.03 6.02
N ASP A 62 18.26 1.70 6.86
CA ASP A 62 17.76 2.75 7.76
C ASP A 62 17.21 3.95 6.99
N ALA A 63 17.89 4.38 5.92
CA ALA A 63 17.39 5.43 5.05
C ALA A 63 16.07 5.04 4.37
N PHE A 64 15.96 3.81 3.88
CA PHE A 64 14.73 3.30 3.28
C PHE A 64 13.57 3.27 4.29
N ASN A 65 13.79 2.70 5.47
CA ASN A 65 12.78 2.62 6.52
C ASN A 65 12.35 4.01 7.00
N SER A 66 13.30 4.93 7.16
CA SER A 66 13.01 6.33 7.50
C SER A 66 12.13 7.00 6.44
N GLU A 67 12.43 6.78 5.16
CA GLU A 67 11.60 7.31 4.08
C GLU A 67 10.24 6.64 3.97
N VAL A 68 10.12 5.33 4.22
CA VAL A 68 8.81 4.65 4.31
C VAL A 68 7.97 5.27 5.42
N ASN A 69 8.53 5.46 6.61
CA ASN A 69 7.84 6.11 7.72
C ASN A 69 7.40 7.55 7.37
N ASN A 70 8.24 8.30 6.64
CA ASN A 70 7.88 9.63 6.14
C ASN A 70 6.69 9.58 5.16
N MET A 71 6.69 8.63 4.23
CA MET A 71 5.59 8.45 3.28
C MET A 71 4.30 8.02 3.99
N GLN A 72 4.38 7.08 4.93
CA GLN A 72 3.22 6.64 5.72
C GLN A 72 2.62 7.80 6.52
N ARG A 73 3.43 8.60 7.24
CA ARG A 73 2.95 9.81 7.94
C ARG A 73 2.22 10.79 7.02
N LYS A 74 2.62 10.86 5.74
CA LYS A 74 2.05 11.80 4.78
C LYS A 74 0.80 11.28 4.07
N TYR A 75 0.69 9.97 3.85
CA TYR A 75 -0.29 9.40 2.93
C TYR A 75 -1.22 8.36 3.55
N LEU A 76 -0.86 7.72 4.67
CA LEU A 76 -1.62 6.60 5.21
C LEU A 76 -3.05 7.00 5.60
N ASP A 77 -3.20 8.09 6.35
CA ASP A 77 -4.52 8.63 6.74
C ASP A 77 -5.40 8.90 5.51
N ARG A 78 -4.83 9.54 4.48
CA ARG A 78 -5.55 9.82 3.23
C ARG A 78 -5.93 8.55 2.47
N ILE A 79 -5.09 7.52 2.50
CA ILE A 79 -5.38 6.21 1.88
C ILE A 79 -6.53 5.52 2.62
N HIS A 80 -6.52 5.58 3.95
CA HIS A 80 -7.62 5.06 4.78
C HIS A 80 -8.92 5.78 4.47
N GLU A 81 -8.93 7.11 4.41
CA GLU A 81 -10.10 7.89 4.01
C GLU A 81 -10.61 7.50 2.63
N LEU A 82 -9.71 7.32 1.65
CA LEU A 82 -10.09 6.97 0.28
C LEU A 82 -10.73 5.58 0.21
N ILE A 83 -10.20 4.60 0.94
CA ILE A 83 -10.71 3.23 0.96
C ILE A 83 -12.01 3.14 1.75
N LEU A 84 -12.12 3.81 2.90
CA LEU A 84 -13.36 3.89 3.67
C LEU A 84 -14.51 4.48 2.85
N ASN A 85 -14.23 5.51 2.06
CA ASN A 85 -15.21 6.19 1.22
C ASN A 85 -15.36 5.58 -0.19
N TRP A 86 -14.62 4.52 -0.51
CA TRP A 86 -14.69 3.87 -1.81
C TRP A 86 -16.03 3.12 -1.96
N ARG A 87 -16.83 3.50 -2.96
CA ARG A 87 -18.13 2.87 -3.30
C ARG A 87 -18.12 1.82 -4.44
N GLY A 88 -17.07 1.02 -4.64
CA GLY A 88 -17.04 -0.01 -5.70
C GLY A 88 -16.76 -1.39 -5.09
N PHE A 89 -17.45 -2.49 -5.40
CA PHE A 89 -18.15 -2.90 -6.62
C PHE A 89 -19.69 -3.01 -6.44
N LYS A 90 -20.46 -2.47 -7.40
CA LYS A 90 -21.84 -2.90 -7.67
C LYS A 90 -21.82 -3.88 -8.85
#